data_AF-A0A9Q9UGQ1-F1
#
_entry.id   AF-A0A9Q9UGQ1-F1
#
_cell.length_a   1.000
_cell.length_b   1.000
_cell.length_c   1.000
_cell.angle_alpha   90.00
_cell.angle_beta   90.00
_cell.angle_gamma   90.00
#
_symmetry.space_group_name_H-M   'P 1'
#
loop_
_entity.id
_entity.type
_entity.pdbx_description
1 polymer ?
#
loop_
_entity_poly.entity_id
_entity_poly.type
_entity_poly.pdbx_seq_one_letter_code
_entity_poly.pdbx_strand_id
1 'polypeptide(L)'
;TVLRPKSSICDKVREMCFAIGLVDQATLSLALAETALYSNGYTGGMHSGREDSTALKHYNLSLRFTSQKIQTSNSVPSDEILITIIGLANYDMSIGRIERYSTHLAGLETL
;
A
#
# COMPACT_ATOMS: atom_id res chain seq x y z
N THR A 1 15.00 4.27 25.23
CA THR A 1 14.52 3.81 23.91
C THR A 1 15.36 2.62 23.50
N VAL A 2 14.77 1.43 23.39
CA VAL A 2 15.51 0.23 22.95
C VAL A 2 15.74 0.36 21.44
N LEU A 3 16.97 0.68 21.03
CA LEU A 3 17.37 0.67 19.64
C LEU A 3 17.33 -0.78 19.15
N ARG A 4 16.37 -1.12 18.27
CA ARG A 4 16.34 -2.43 17.63
C ARG A 4 17.65 -2.62 16.84
N PRO A 5 18.27 -3.82 16.89
CA PRO A 5 19.45 -4.11 16.07
C PRO A 5 19.15 -3.85 14.59
N LYS A 6 20.10 -3.23 13.87
CA LYS A 6 20.05 -3.18 12.41
C LYS A 6 20.09 -4.61 11.87
N SER A 7 18.96 -5.05 11.31
CA SER A 7 18.87 -6.34 10.62
C SER A 7 19.16 -6.11 9.14
N SER A 8 20.21 -6.76 8.64
CA SER A 8 20.59 -6.72 7.22
C SER A 8 19.46 -7.21 6.29
N ILE A 9 18.55 -8.04 6.81
CA ILE A 9 17.36 -8.49 6.07
C ILE A 9 16.34 -7.37 5.94
N CYS A 10 16.14 -6.56 6.98
CA CYS A 10 15.23 -5.43 6.91
C CYS A 10 15.72 -4.37 5.91
N ASP A 11 17.03 -4.15 5.85
CA ASP A 11 17.61 -3.21 4.88
C ASP A 11 17.42 -3.69 3.45
N LYS A 12 17.68 -4.96 3.17
CA LYS A 12 17.42 -5.57 1.86
C LYS A 12 15.93 -5.53 1.47
N VAL A 13 15.03 -5.81 2.41
CA VAL A 13 13.58 -5.72 2.16
C VAL A 13 13.17 -4.29 1.80
N ARG A 14 13.70 -3.27 2.47
CA ARG A 14 13.43 -1.87 2.11
C ARG A 14 13.93 -1.53 0.72
N GLU A 15 15.15 -1.96 0.36
CA GLU A 15 15.70 -1.76 -0.98
C GLU A 15 14.85 -2.44 -2.06
N MET A 16 14.39 -3.67 -1.80
CA MET A 16 13.49 -4.39 -2.70
C MET A 16 12.15 -3.67 -2.86
N CYS A 17 11.50 -3.24 -1.78
CA CYS A 17 10.25 -2.48 -1.85
C CYS A 17 10.42 -1.17 -2.63
N PHE A 18 11.56 -0.49 -2.46
CA PHE A 18 11.88 0.71 -3.23
C PHE A 18 12.05 0.41 -4.72
N ALA A 19 12.78 -0.66 -5.06
CA ALA A 19 12.95 -1.09 -6.44
C ALA A 19 11.62 -1.51 -7.09
N ILE A 20 10.76 -2.27 -6.39
CA ILE A 20 9.42 -2.65 -6.85
C ILE A 20 8.57 -1.39 -7.09
N GLY A 21 8.60 -0.44 -6.15
CA GLY A 21 7.94 0.85 -6.31
C GLY A 21 8.42 1.64 -7.53
N LEU A 22 9.65 1.47 -7.99
CA LEU A 22 10.12 2.15 -9.21
C LEU A 22 9.66 1.48 -10.51
N VAL A 23 9.43 0.17 -10.50
CA VAL A 23 9.08 -0.60 -11.71
C VAL A 23 7.58 -0.86 -11.84
N ASP A 24 6.83 -0.79 -10.75
CA ASP A 24 5.38 -1.05 -10.72
C ASP A 24 4.58 0.22 -10.37
N GLN A 25 3.79 0.70 -11.33
CA GLN A 25 3.03 1.95 -11.18
C GLN A 25 1.97 1.87 -10.07
N ALA A 26 1.42 0.69 -9.80
CA ALA A 26 0.41 0.51 -8.75
C ALA A 26 1.05 0.64 -7.36
N THR A 27 2.18 -0.04 -7.15
CA THR A 27 3.00 0.02 -5.95
C THR A 27 3.56 1.43 -5.74
N LEU A 28 4.08 2.08 -6.79
CA LEU A 28 4.56 3.46 -6.72
C LEU A 28 3.47 4.41 -6.24
N SER A 29 2.29 4.30 -6.84
CA SER A 29 1.17 5.18 -6.52
C SER A 29 0.71 4.97 -5.08
N LEU A 30 0.72 3.72 -4.59
CA LEU A 30 0.42 3.45 -3.19
C LEU A 30 1.46 4.08 -2.25
N ALA A 31 2.75 3.91 -2.53
CA ALA A 31 3.82 4.50 -1.72
C ALA A 31 3.73 6.04 -1.65
N LEU A 32 3.34 6.68 -2.76
CA LEU A 32 3.09 8.13 -2.79
C LEU A 32 1.86 8.52 -1.97
N ALA A 33 0.79 7.71 -1.97
CA ALA A 33 -0.37 7.93 -1.12
C ALA A 33 -0.01 7.84 0.37
N GLU A 34 0.73 6.82 0.77
CA GLU A 34 1.21 6.64 2.14
C GLU A 34 2.12 7.80 2.58
N THR A 35 3.06 8.21 1.72
CA THR A 35 3.97 9.34 2.00
C THR A 35 3.20 10.65 2.22
N ALA A 36 2.11 10.85 1.48
CA ALA A 36 1.24 12.01 1.68
C ALA A 36 0.54 12.00 3.05
N LEU A 37 0.19 10.82 3.59
CA LEU A 37 -0.35 10.72 4.96
C LEU A 37 0.68 11.15 6.02
N TYR A 38 1.94 10.72 5.89
CA TYR A 38 3.04 11.15 6.78
C TYR A 38 3.27 12.66 6.72
N SER A 39 3.18 13.24 5.53
CA SER A 39 3.34 14.69 5.34
C SER A 39 2.22 15.49 6.02
N ASN A 40 1.06 14.86 6.26
CA ASN A 40 -0.12 15.47 6.89
C ASN A 40 -0.28 15.14 8.38
N GLY A 41 0.82 14.77 9.05
CA GLY A 41 0.82 14.58 10.50
C GLY A 41 0.38 13.20 10.97
N TYR A 42 0.47 12.17 10.11
CA TYR A 42 0.35 10.79 10.57
C TYR A 42 1.44 10.48 11.60
N THR A 43 1.02 10.10 12.82
CA THR A 43 1.92 9.86 13.96
C THR A 43 2.27 8.38 14.15
N GLY A 44 1.89 7.51 13.21
CA GLY A 44 2.09 6.06 13.32
C GLY A 44 1.02 5.33 14.15
N GLY A 45 0.00 6.05 14.63
CA GLY A 45 -1.15 5.47 15.32
C GLY A 45 -2.20 4.91 14.35
N MET A 46 -2.93 3.89 14.77
CA MET A 46 -4.10 3.39 14.04
C MET A 46 -5.13 4.52 13.91
N HIS A 47 -5.71 4.70 12.72
CA HIS A 47 -6.67 5.78 12.41
C HIS A 47 -6.13 7.22 12.59
N SER A 48 -4.81 7.41 12.65
CA SER A 48 -4.21 8.73 12.85
C SER A 48 -3.93 9.49 11.55
N GLY A 49 -4.05 8.82 10.40
CA GLY A 49 -3.73 9.44 9.12
C GLY A 49 -4.91 10.27 8.60
N ARG A 50 -4.61 11.46 8.09
CA ARG A 50 -5.60 12.33 7.44
C ARG A 50 -5.38 12.28 5.94
N GLU A 51 -6.30 11.61 5.25
CA GLU A 51 -6.35 11.59 3.78
C GLU A 51 -6.71 12.98 3.26
N ASP A 52 -5.82 13.56 2.46
CA ASP A 52 -6.06 14.78 1.70
C ASP A 52 -6.26 14.47 0.21
N SER A 53 -6.40 15.50 -0.62
CA SER A 53 -6.60 15.34 -2.07
C SER A 53 -5.39 14.69 -2.76
N THR A 54 -4.18 14.89 -2.25
CA THR A 54 -2.95 14.31 -2.81
C THR A 54 -2.89 12.81 -2.52
N ALA A 55 -3.10 12.43 -1.26
CA ALA A 55 -3.14 11.05 -0.82
C ALA A 55 -4.25 10.29 -1.57
N LEU A 56 -5.45 10.86 -1.64
CA LEU A 56 -6.58 10.25 -2.36
C LEU A 56 -6.31 10.10 -3.87
N LYS A 57 -5.67 11.08 -4.50
CA LYS A 57 -5.30 10.99 -5.92
C LYS A 57 -4.39 9.79 -6.18
N HIS A 58 -3.36 9.62 -5.36
CA HIS A 58 -2.38 8.54 -5.50
C HIS A 58 -2.98 7.17 -5.14
N TYR A 59 -3.84 7.12 -4.12
CA TYR A 59 -4.62 5.93 -3.78
C TYR A 59 -5.49 5.46 -4.97
N ASN A 60 -6.22 6.39 -5.59
CA ASN A 60 -7.06 6.06 -6.76
C ASN A 60 -6.24 5.62 -7.98
N LEU A 61 -5.04 6.18 -8.19
CA LEU A 61 -4.13 5.72 -9.22
C LEU A 61 -3.66 4.29 -8.96
N SER A 62 -3.31 3.97 -7.71
CA SER A 62 -2.93 2.62 -7.31
C SER A 62 -4.04 1.61 -7.58
N LEU A 63 -5.29 1.93 -7.21
CA LEU A 63 -6.46 1.10 -7.52
C LEU A 63 -6.63 0.87 -9.02
N ARG A 64 -6.52 1.93 -9.82
CA ARG A 64 -6.67 1.85 -11.28
C ARG A 64 -5.63 0.93 -11.89
N PHE A 65 -4.35 1.11 -11.56
CA PHE A 65 -3.28 0.28 -12.10
C PHE A 65 -3.38 -1.17 -11.63
N THR A 66 -3.74 -1.40 -10.36
CA THR A 66 -3.99 -2.75 -9.83
C THR A 66 -5.12 -3.44 -10.59
N SER A 67 -6.24 -2.74 -10.81
CA SER A 67 -7.39 -3.25 -11.56
C SER A 67 -7.01 -3.62 -13.00
N GLN A 68 -6.24 -2.76 -13.68
CA GLN A 68 -5.74 -3.05 -15.02
C GLN A 68 -4.86 -4.29 -15.04
N LYS A 69 -3.93 -4.43 -14.08
CA LYS A 69 -3.06 -5.61 -13.98
C LYS A 69 -3.86 -6.90 -13.78
N ILE A 70 -4.85 -6.89 -12.88
CA ILE A 70 -5.74 -8.03 -12.64
C ILE A 70 -6.48 -8.41 -13.93
N GLN A 71 -7.05 -7.44 -14.64
CA GLN A 71 -7.78 -7.69 -15.89
C GLN A 71 -6.90 -8.24 -17.01
N THR A 72 -5.62 -7.89 -17.02
CA THR A 72 -4.64 -8.40 -18.01
C THR A 72 -3.95 -9.70 -17.56
N SER A 73 -4.10 -10.10 -16.31
CA SER A 73 -3.50 -11.31 -15.77
C SER A 73 -4.34 -12.53 -16.17
N ASN A 74 -3.75 -13.47 -16.91
CA ASN A 74 -4.40 -14.73 -17.28
C ASN A 74 -4.12 -15.87 -16.29
N SER A 75 -3.52 -15.56 -15.13
CA SER A 75 -3.01 -16.52 -14.16
C SER A 75 -3.18 -16.04 -12.72
N VAL A 76 -2.72 -16.86 -11.78
CA VAL A 76 -2.57 -16.54 -10.34
C VAL A 76 -2.01 -15.11 -10.16
N PRO A 77 -2.55 -14.30 -9.23
CA PRO A 77 -2.06 -12.95 -8.97
C PRO A 77 -0.56 -12.94 -8.69
N SER A 78 0.17 -12.04 -9.34
CA SER A 78 1.59 -11.87 -9.08
C SER A 78 1.84 -11.25 -7.70
N ASP A 79 3.05 -11.42 -7.18
CA ASP A 79 3.45 -10.88 -5.87
C ASP A 79 3.21 -9.37 -5.79
N GLU A 80 3.42 -8.62 -6.87
CA GLU A 80 3.19 -7.17 -6.87
C GLU A 80 1.69 -6.82 -6.75
N ILE A 81 0.79 -7.63 -7.30
CA ILE A 81 -0.66 -7.45 -7.12
C ILE A 81 -1.03 -7.70 -5.66
N LEU A 82 -0.56 -8.80 -5.08
CA LEU A 82 -0.83 -9.15 -3.69
C LEU A 82 -0.30 -8.10 -2.72
N ILE A 83 0.95 -7.67 -2.91
CA ILE A 83 1.59 -6.61 -2.11
C ILE A 83 0.79 -5.32 -2.20
N THR A 84 0.32 -4.94 -3.39
CA THR A 84 -0.44 -3.70 -3.57
C THR A 84 -1.81 -3.77 -2.91
N ILE A 85 -2.56 -4.88 -3.03
CA ILE A 85 -3.87 -5.04 -2.38
C ILE A 85 -3.74 -5.02 -0.86
N ILE A 86 -2.77 -5.76 -0.31
CA ILE A 86 -2.48 -5.75 1.14
C ILE A 86 -2.12 -4.33 1.60
N GLY A 87 -1.31 -3.63 0.83
CA GLY A 87 -0.93 -2.25 1.11
C GLY A 87 -2.12 -1.27 1.05
N LEU A 88 -3.04 -1.42 0.09
CA LEU A 88 -4.28 -0.63 0.01
C LEU A 88 -5.17 -0.87 1.24
N ALA A 89 -5.31 -2.12 1.69
CA ALA A 89 -6.03 -2.45 2.91
C ALA A 89 -5.38 -1.77 4.14
N ASN A 90 -4.05 -1.87 4.27
CA ASN A 90 -3.33 -1.23 5.36
C ASN A 90 -3.45 0.29 5.35
N TYR A 91 -3.42 0.90 4.16
CA TYR A 91 -3.66 2.32 3.98
C TYR A 91 -5.05 2.71 4.53
N ASP A 92 -6.10 1.99 4.15
CA ASP A 92 -7.47 2.25 4.64
C ASP A 92 -7.61 2.09 6.15
N MET A 93 -6.97 1.07 6.71
CA MET A 93 -6.92 0.87 8.16
C MET A 93 -6.16 2.00 8.86
N SER A 94 -5.10 2.55 8.25
CA SER A 94 -4.30 3.63 8.86
C SER A 94 -5.08 4.95 9.02
N ILE A 95 -6.15 5.14 8.23
CA ILE A 95 -7.00 6.33 8.21
C ILE A 95 -8.44 6.08 8.68
N GLY A 96 -8.74 4.89 9.21
CA GLY A 96 -10.06 4.56 9.78
C GLY A 96 -11.17 4.32 8.78
N ARG A 97 -10.83 3.94 7.54
CA ARG A 97 -11.80 3.66 6.47
C ARG A 97 -12.14 2.18 6.44
N ILE A 98 -12.75 1.70 7.53
CA ILE A 98 -13.01 0.28 7.78
C ILE A 98 -13.82 -0.39 6.65
N GLU A 99 -14.80 0.29 6.07
CA GLU A 99 -15.59 -0.26 4.95
C GLU A 99 -14.72 -0.58 3.73
N ARG A 100 -13.75 0.31 3.41
CA ARG A 100 -12.83 0.11 2.28
C ARG A 100 -11.84 -1.01 2.59
N TYR A 101 -11.30 -1.04 3.80
CA TYR A 101 -10.46 -2.14 4.29
C TYR A 101 -11.15 -3.52 4.16
N SER A 102 -12.38 -3.63 4.65
CA SER A 102 -13.15 -4.88 4.58
C SER A 102 -13.41 -5.33 3.15
N THR A 103 -13.56 -4.40 2.21
CA THR A 103 -13.72 -4.71 0.78
C THR A 103 -12.47 -5.38 0.22
N HIS A 104 -11.27 -4.88 0.56
CA HIS A 104 -10.00 -5.48 0.12
C HIS A 104 -9.80 -6.87 0.72
N LEU A 105 -10.11 -7.06 2.00
CA LEU A 105 -10.01 -8.37 2.65
C LEU A 105 -10.95 -9.40 2.04
N ALA A 106 -12.21 -9.04 1.82
CA ALA A 106 -13.17 -9.93 1.17
C ALA A 106 -12.67 -10.38 -0.22
N GLY A 107 -12.02 -9.47 -0.96
CA GLY A 107 -11.34 -9.81 -2.21
C GLY A 107 -10.22 -10.83 -2.04
N LEU A 108 -9.34 -10.63 -1.04
CA LEU A 108 -8.23 -11.55 -0.74
C LEU A 108 -8.69 -12.94 -0.29
N GLU A 109 -9.80 -13.04 0.44
CA GLU A 109 -10.38 -14.33 0.87
C GLU A 109 -11.01 -15.14 -0.28
N THR A 110 -11.25 -14.49 -1.43
CA THR A 110 -11.81 -15.12 -2.62
C THR A 110 -10.78 -15.52 -3.68
N LEU A 111 -9.49 -15.28 -3.41
CA LEU A 111 -8.35 -15.72 -4.24
C LEU A 111 -8.03 -17.20 -3.99
#